data_AF-A0A451F5J5-F1
#
_entry.id   AF-A0A451F5J5-F1
#
_cell.length_a   1.000
_cell.length_b   1.000
_cell.length_c   1.000
_cell.angle_alpha   90.00
_cell.angle_beta   90.00
_cell.angle_gamma   90.00
#
_symmetry.space_group_name_H-M   'P 1'
#
loop_
_entity.id
_entity.type
_entity.pdbx_description
1 polymer ?
#
loop_
_entity_poly.entity_id
_entity_poly.type
_entity_poly.pdbx_seq_one_letter_code
_entity_poly.pdbx_strand_id
1 'polypeptide(L)'
;ISHICLSISANFDAFGFYGLLFAMFSIVCLGSSVWGHHMFTVGLDVKTAVFFSSVTMIIGVPTGIKVFTWLYMLLNSSVNVSDPVLWWVVSFIVLFTFGGV
;
A
#
# COMPACT_ATOMS: atom_id res chain seq x y z
N ILE A 1 3.08 -2.85 9.82
CA ILE A 1 1.67 -3.13 9.40
C ILE A 1 1.47 -4.60 9.11
N SER A 2 2.03 -5.18 8.03
CA SER A 2 1.79 -6.60 7.68
C SER A 2 2.04 -7.57 8.83
N HIS A 3 3.15 -7.40 9.56
CA HIS A 3 3.46 -8.23 10.72
C HIS A 3 2.45 -8.06 11.86
N ILE A 4 2.00 -6.82 12.13
CA ILE A 4 0.99 -6.56 13.17
C ILE A 4 -0.34 -7.20 12.77
N CYS A 5 -0.79 -7.00 11.52
CA CYS A 5 -1.99 -7.62 10.97
C CYS A 5 -1.94 -9.15 11.06
N LEU A 6 -0.78 -9.77 10.76
CA LEU A 6 -0.61 -11.21 10.90
C LEU A 6 -0.68 -11.64 12.37
N SER A 7 0.04 -10.95 13.26
CA SER A 7 0.09 -11.27 14.70
C SER A 7 -1.27 -11.20 15.39
N ILE A 8 -2.17 -10.32 14.95
CA ILE A 8 -3.54 -10.20 15.49
C ILE A 8 -4.57 -11.01 14.71
N SER A 9 -4.21 -11.53 13.53
CA SER A 9 -5.08 -12.42 12.77
C SER A 9 -5.05 -13.85 13.34
N ALA A 10 -6.10 -14.62 13.07
CA ALA A 10 -6.11 -16.06 13.31
C ALA A 10 -5.47 -16.87 12.15
N ASN A 11 -4.80 -16.20 11.19
CA ASN A 11 -4.17 -16.85 10.04
C ASN A 11 -2.80 -17.43 10.43
N PHE A 12 -2.46 -18.59 9.89
CA PHE A 12 -1.14 -19.21 10.07
C PHE A 12 -0.02 -18.48 9.30
N ASP A 13 -0.37 -17.79 8.22
CA ASP A 13 0.57 -17.05 7.38
C ASP A 13 -0.09 -15.78 6.81
N ALA A 14 0.71 -14.86 6.30
CA ALA A 14 0.24 -13.66 5.64
C ALA A 14 -0.59 -14.02 4.40
N PHE A 15 -1.84 -13.58 4.37
CA PHE A 15 -2.71 -13.79 3.21
C PHE A 15 -2.07 -13.26 1.94
N GLY A 16 -1.92 -14.13 0.94
CA GLY A 16 -1.30 -13.77 -0.33
C GLY A 16 0.16 -13.34 -0.17
N PHE A 17 0.96 -14.05 0.65
CA PHE A 17 2.38 -13.76 0.89
C PHE A 17 3.16 -13.38 -0.38
N TYR A 18 3.08 -14.18 -1.45
CA TYR A 18 3.74 -13.86 -2.71
C TYR A 18 3.22 -12.57 -3.36
N GLY A 19 1.91 -12.31 -3.29
CA GLY A 19 1.33 -11.05 -3.75
C GLY A 19 1.85 -9.85 -2.96
N LEU A 20 1.98 -9.99 -1.63
CA LEU A 20 2.56 -8.98 -0.77
C LEU A 20 4.05 -8.74 -1.07
N LEU A 21 4.81 -9.81 -1.29
CA LEU A 21 6.23 -9.78 -1.65
C LEU A 21 6.44 -9.06 -3.00
N PHE A 22 5.72 -9.48 -4.03
CA PHE A 22 5.81 -8.87 -5.35
C PHE A 22 5.31 -7.43 -5.34
N ALA A 23 4.26 -7.11 -4.57
CA ALA A 23 3.83 -5.72 -4.40
C ALA A 23 4.92 -4.85 -3.79
N MET A 24 5.62 -5.31 -2.74
CA MET A 24 6.73 -4.58 -2.14
C MET A 24 7.88 -4.37 -3.14
N PHE A 25 8.25 -5.42 -3.88
CA PHE A 25 9.28 -5.33 -4.91
C PHE A 25 8.89 -4.36 -6.03
N SER A 26 7.66 -4.44 -6.54
CA SER A 26 7.14 -3.53 -7.56
C SER A 26 7.14 -2.07 -7.11
N ILE A 27 6.76 -1.78 -5.86
CA ILE A 27 6.82 -0.41 -5.32
C ILE A 27 8.25 0.12 -5.33
N VAL A 28 9.24 -0.69 -4.97
CA VAL A 28 10.66 -0.28 -5.00
C VAL A 28 11.13 -0.02 -6.43
N CYS A 29 10.84 -0.94 -7.36
CA CYS A 29 11.26 -0.81 -8.75
C CYS A 29 10.57 0.36 -9.48
N LEU A 30 9.27 0.57 -9.26
CA LEU A 30 8.55 1.69 -9.86
C LEU A 30 8.91 3.01 -9.15
N GLY A 31 9.14 2.97 -7.84
CA GLY A 31 9.50 4.13 -7.03
C GLY A 31 10.80 4.81 -7.47
N SER A 32 11.77 4.06 -7.99
CA SER A 32 12.99 4.63 -8.57
C SER A 32 12.76 5.37 -9.90
N SER A 33 11.58 5.20 -10.52
CA SER A 33 11.24 5.70 -11.85
C SER A 33 10.23 6.86 -11.84
N VAL A 34 9.86 7.42 -10.68
CA VAL A 34 8.77 8.43 -10.58
C VAL A 34 9.18 9.82 -10.12
N TRP A 35 10.46 10.08 -9.83
CA TRP A 35 10.92 11.36 -9.27
C TRP A 35 10.43 12.59 -10.07
N GLY A 36 10.30 12.46 -11.40
CA GLY A 36 9.88 13.52 -12.30
C GLY A 36 8.50 14.11 -11.98
N HIS A 37 7.65 13.39 -11.23
CA HIS A 37 6.34 13.90 -10.83
C HIS A 37 6.40 15.13 -9.89
N HIS A 38 7.52 15.37 -9.22
CA HIS A 38 7.74 16.56 -8.37
C HIS A 38 8.16 17.77 -9.21
N MET A 39 8.43 17.57 -10.50
CA MET A 39 8.99 18.56 -11.41
C MET A 39 7.99 18.97 -12.51
N PHE A 40 6.70 18.63 -12.40
CA PHE A 40 5.76 18.89 -13.50
C PHE A 40 5.64 20.37 -13.91
N THR A 41 5.97 21.31 -13.02
CA THR A 41 5.91 22.75 -13.30
C THR A 41 7.21 23.34 -13.86
N VAL A 42 8.28 22.55 -14.05
CA VAL A 42 9.57 23.07 -14.57
C VAL A 42 9.62 23.17 -16.10
N GLY A 43 8.54 22.78 -16.80
CA GLY A 43 8.46 22.84 -18.26
C GLY A 43 8.88 21.54 -18.97
N LEU A 44 8.54 20.37 -18.41
CA LEU A 44 8.75 19.08 -19.07
C LEU A 44 7.94 18.98 -20.38
N ASP A 45 8.46 18.27 -21.39
CA ASP A 45 7.68 17.96 -22.58
C ASP A 45 6.49 17.04 -22.25
N VAL A 46 5.43 17.11 -23.07
CA VAL A 46 4.17 16.39 -22.81
C VAL A 46 4.38 14.88 -22.69
N LYS A 47 5.27 14.27 -23.48
CA LYS A 47 5.49 12.82 -23.43
C LYS A 47 6.17 12.41 -22.13
N THR A 48 7.16 13.18 -21.69
CA THR A 48 7.83 12.96 -20.41
C THR A 48 6.87 13.14 -19.23
N ALA A 49 6.02 14.18 -19.26
CA ALA A 49 5.01 14.39 -18.22
C ALA A 49 4.00 13.23 -18.14
N VAL A 50 3.49 12.76 -19.30
CA VAL A 50 2.57 11.62 -19.37
C VAL A 50 3.24 10.33 -18.88
N PHE A 51 4.51 10.09 -19.24
CA PHE A 51 5.27 8.95 -18.72
C PHE A 51 5.33 8.97 -17.19
N PHE A 52 5.85 10.04 -16.58
CA PHE A 52 5.98 10.10 -15.11
C PHE A 52 4.62 10.07 -14.40
N SER A 53 3.59 10.69 -14.97
CA SER A 53 2.22 10.63 -14.44
C SER A 53 1.68 9.19 -14.45
N SER A 54 1.80 8.49 -15.58
CA SER A 54 1.32 7.11 -15.72
C SER A 54 2.06 6.12 -14.81
N VAL A 55 3.40 6.19 -14.73
CA VAL A 55 4.19 5.32 -13.85
C VAL A 55 3.84 5.57 -12.38
N THR A 56 3.64 6.84 -11.97
CA THR A 56 3.18 7.17 -10.61
C THR A 56 1.82 6.56 -10.31
N MET A 57 0.88 6.63 -11.25
CA MET A 57 -0.45 6.03 -11.08
C MET A 57 -0.39 4.50 -10.94
N ILE A 58 0.49 3.83 -11.70
CA ILE A 58 0.66 2.36 -11.63
C ILE A 58 1.09 1.90 -10.24
N ILE A 59 1.83 2.71 -9.46
CA ILE A 59 2.20 2.39 -8.06
C ILE A 59 0.96 2.19 -7.17
N GLY A 60 -0.19 2.76 -7.54
CA GLY A 60 -1.46 2.53 -6.86
C GLY A 60 -1.87 1.05 -6.82
N VAL A 61 -1.53 0.26 -7.85
CA VAL A 61 -1.89 -1.17 -7.93
C VAL A 61 -1.21 -2.02 -6.85
N PRO A 62 0.14 -2.09 -6.74
CA PRO A 62 0.78 -2.86 -5.69
C PRO A 62 0.51 -2.29 -4.29
N THR A 63 0.28 -0.98 -4.18
CA THR A 63 -0.16 -0.36 -2.91
C THR A 63 -1.54 -0.87 -2.49
N GLY A 64 -2.48 -0.95 -3.44
CA GLY A 64 -3.81 -1.53 -3.24
C GLY A 64 -3.75 -3.00 -2.82
N ILE A 65 -2.88 -3.82 -3.44
CA ILE A 65 -2.67 -5.22 -3.03
C ILE A 65 -2.33 -5.30 -1.54
N LYS A 66 -1.39 -4.46 -1.05
CA LYS A 66 -1.03 -4.43 0.37
C LYS A 66 -2.22 -4.07 1.26
N VAL A 67 -3.01 -3.07 0.88
CA VAL A 67 -4.21 -2.63 1.63
C VAL A 67 -5.24 -3.75 1.73
N PHE A 68 -5.58 -4.41 0.61
CA PHE A 68 -6.53 -5.52 0.61
C PHE A 68 -6.01 -6.73 1.41
N THR A 69 -4.72 -7.02 1.33
CA THR A 69 -4.09 -8.07 2.17
C THR A 69 -4.22 -7.75 3.66
N TRP A 70 -4.02 -6.50 4.08
CA TRP A 70 -4.20 -6.11 5.49
C TRP A 70 -5.65 -6.21 5.94
N LEU A 71 -6.59 -5.75 5.11
CA LEU A 71 -8.03 -5.87 5.40
C LEU A 71 -8.45 -7.34 5.55
N TYR A 72 -7.98 -8.22 4.67
CA TYR A 72 -8.28 -9.65 4.77
C TYR A 72 -7.74 -10.27 6.06
N MET A 73 -6.50 -9.94 6.47
CA MET A 73 -5.94 -10.44 7.73
C MET A 73 -6.72 -9.91 8.94
N LEU A 74 -7.17 -8.66 8.92
CA LEU A 74 -8.00 -8.07 9.99
C LEU A 74 -9.39 -8.70 10.08
N LEU A 75 -10.02 -9.01 8.93
CA LEU A 75 -11.32 -9.69 8.91
C LEU A 75 -11.29 -11.07 9.60
N ASN A 76 -10.12 -11.71 9.62
CA ASN A 76 -9.90 -12.99 10.29
C ASN A 76 -9.24 -12.83 11.67
N SER A 77 -9.29 -11.63 12.28
CA SER A 77 -8.75 -11.41 13.63
C SER A 77 -9.73 -11.79 14.73
N SER A 78 -9.19 -12.23 15.87
CA SER A 78 -9.95 -12.57 17.09
C SER A 78 -9.67 -11.60 18.25
N VAL A 79 -9.11 -10.42 17.94
CA VAL A 79 -8.79 -9.39 18.94
C VAL A 79 -10.04 -8.67 19.43
N ASN A 80 -10.00 -8.23 20.69
CA ASN A 80 -11.08 -7.47 21.29
C ASN A 80 -11.14 -6.06 20.67
N VAL A 81 -12.35 -5.53 20.46
CA VAL A 81 -12.58 -4.17 19.97
C VAL A 81 -11.98 -3.12 20.91
N SER A 82 -11.81 -3.43 22.20
CA SER A 82 -11.15 -2.53 23.15
C SER A 82 -9.62 -2.47 23.00
N ASP A 83 -9.00 -3.33 22.18
CA ASP A 83 -7.55 -3.36 22.02
C ASP A 83 -7.05 -2.13 21.23
N PRO A 84 -6.15 -1.30 21.81
CA PRO A 84 -5.58 -0.14 21.13
C PRO A 84 -4.91 -0.45 19.80
N VAL A 85 -4.30 -1.65 19.65
CA VAL A 85 -3.59 -2.00 18.41
C VAL A 85 -4.53 -2.10 17.22
N LEU A 86 -5.76 -2.61 17.44
CA LEU A 86 -6.77 -2.72 16.40
C LEU A 86 -7.11 -1.35 15.82
N TRP A 87 -7.41 -0.38 16.70
CA TRP A 87 -7.75 0.98 16.29
C TRP A 87 -6.59 1.71 15.62
N TRP A 88 -5.35 1.46 16.05
CA TRP A 88 -4.19 2.01 15.38
C TRP A 88 -4.05 1.47 13.95
N VAL A 89 -4.22 0.16 13.74
CA VAL A 89 -4.15 -0.44 12.40
C VAL A 89 -5.30 0.04 11.52
N VAL A 90 -6.53 0.08 12.04
CA VAL A 90 -7.70 0.59 11.30
C VAL A 90 -7.49 2.05 10.90
N SER A 91 -7.04 2.89 11.83
CA SER A 91 -6.74 4.30 11.56
C SER A 91 -5.64 4.46 10.53
N PHE A 92 -4.57 3.65 10.62
CA PHE A 92 -3.51 3.62 9.63
C PHE A 92 -4.06 3.29 8.24
N ILE A 93 -4.86 2.22 8.09
CA ILE A 93 -5.40 1.82 6.78
C ILE A 93 -6.29 2.92 6.21
N VAL A 94 -7.20 3.46 7.00
CA VAL A 94 -8.13 4.52 6.56
C VAL A 94 -7.37 5.78 6.12
N LEU A 95 -6.49 6.30 6.96
CA LEU A 95 -5.73 7.52 6.65
C LEU A 95 -4.76 7.31 5.49
N PHE A 96 -4.13 6.13 5.40
CA PHE A 96 -3.24 5.78 4.29
C PHE A 96 -4.00 5.68 2.97
N THR A 97 -5.20 5.09 2.97
CA THR A 97 -6.04 5.02 1.77
C THR A 97 -6.54 6.40 1.36
N PHE A 98 -7.06 7.22 2.29
CA PHE A 98 -7.50 8.58 1.96
C PHE A 98 -6.36 9.47 1.49
N GLY A 99 -5.16 9.35 2.05
CA GLY A 99 -3.99 10.11 1.59
C GLY A 99 -3.44 9.65 0.24
N GLY A 100 -3.80 8.43 -0.20
CA GLY A 100 -3.37 7.88 -1.50
C GLY A 100 -4.37 8.07 -2.63
N VAL A 101 -5.60 8.52 -2.33
CA VAL A 101 -6.67 8.86 -3.29
C VAL A 101 -6.67 10.37 -3.54
#